data_AF-A0AAP1E8Q6-F1
#
_entry.id   AF-A0AAP1E8Q6-F1
#
_cell.length_a   1.000
_cell.length_b   1.000
_cell.length_c   1.000
_cell.angle_alpha   90.00
_cell.angle_beta   90.00
_cell.angle_gamma   90.00
#
_symmetry.space_group_name_H-M   'P 1'
#
loop_
_entity.id
_entity.type
_entity.pdbx_description
1 polymer ?
#
loop_
_entity_poly.entity_id
_entity_poly.type
_entity_poly.pdbx_seq_one_letter_code
_entity_poly.pdbx_strand_id
1 'polypeptide(L)'
;MHHIAWRANDDEDQLDWQRYIASHGYGVTPVRDRNYFNAIYFREHGEILFEIATDPPGFAHDETQETMGEKLMLPVQYEPHRTQIEQGLLPFEVRELD
;
A
#
# COMPACT_ATOMS: atom_id res chain seq x y z
N MET A 1 4.35 15.69 0.59
CA MET A 1 3.52 14.68 -0.08
C MET A 1 4.41 13.91 -1.05
N HIS A 2 4.44 12.57 -0.99
CA HIS A 2 5.35 11.75 -1.80
C HIS A 2 4.68 11.21 -3.08
N HIS A 3 3.41 10.79 -3.00
CA HIS A 3 2.56 10.40 -4.13
C HIS A 3 1.07 10.57 -3.78
N ILE A 4 0.20 10.40 -4.77
CA ILE A 4 -1.24 10.23 -4.61
C ILE A 4 -1.68 8.91 -5.26
N ALA A 5 -2.57 8.18 -4.59
CA ALA A 5 -3.12 6.91 -5.06
C ALA A 5 -4.56 7.09 -5.56
N TRP A 6 -4.87 6.48 -6.71
CA TRP A 6 -6.19 6.39 -7.30
C TRP A 6 -6.69 4.95 -7.19
N ARG A 7 -8.02 4.77 -7.10
CA ARG A 7 -8.64 3.46 -6.87
C ARG A 7 -8.78 2.67 -8.17
N ALA A 8 -8.46 1.39 -8.10
CA ALA A 8 -8.96 0.35 -8.98
C ALA A 8 -9.94 -0.53 -8.19
N ASN A 9 -11.01 -0.98 -8.83
CA ASN A 9 -12.06 -1.75 -8.16
C ASN A 9 -11.54 -3.09 -7.62
N ASP A 10 -10.65 -3.74 -8.38
CA ASP A 10 -10.05 -5.03 -8.07
C ASP A 10 -8.74 -5.24 -8.87
N ASP A 11 -8.16 -6.44 -8.77
CA ASP A 11 -6.93 -6.81 -9.46
C ASP A 11 -7.07 -6.77 -11.00
N GLU A 12 -8.24 -7.12 -11.55
CA GLU A 12 -8.48 -7.11 -13.00
C GLU A 12 -8.49 -5.67 -13.53
N ASP A 13 -9.22 -4.78 -12.84
CA ASP A 13 -9.24 -3.35 -13.15
C ASP A 13 -7.84 -2.72 -13.02
N GLN A 14 -7.04 -3.09 -12.02
CA GLN A 14 -5.66 -2.62 -11.92
C GLN A 14 -4.79 -3.08 -13.10
N LEU A 15 -4.96 -4.32 -13.57
CA LEU A 15 -4.23 -4.82 -14.75
C LEU A 15 -4.69 -4.14 -16.05
N ASP A 16 -5.95 -3.73 -16.14
CA ASP A 16 -6.45 -2.88 -17.22
C ASP A 16 -5.78 -1.49 -17.17
N TRP A 17 -5.73 -0.86 -15.98
CA TRP A 17 -5.01 0.40 -15.79
C TRP A 17 -3.54 0.29 -16.14
N GLN A 18 -2.86 -0.78 -15.74
CA GLN A 18 -1.44 -0.98 -16.05
C GLN A 18 -1.20 -0.99 -17.57
N ARG A 19 -2.01 -1.73 -18.32
CA ARG A 19 -1.94 -1.79 -19.79
C ARG A 19 -2.29 -0.45 -20.42
N TYR A 20 -3.32 0.21 -19.91
CA TYR A 20 -3.75 1.52 -20.37
C TYR A 20 -2.63 2.56 -20.19
N ILE A 21 -2.10 2.71 -18.98
CA ILE A 21 -1.04 3.67 -18.67
C ILE A 21 0.22 3.40 -19.51
N ALA A 22 0.66 2.13 -19.62
CA ALA A 22 1.83 1.74 -20.41
C ALA A 22 1.68 2.08 -21.90
N SER A 23 0.48 1.90 -22.47
CA SER A 23 0.22 2.21 -23.88
C SER A 23 0.09 3.70 -24.18
N HIS A 24 -0.02 4.55 -23.15
CA HIS A 24 -0.17 6.00 -23.28
C HIS A 24 1.11 6.80 -22.94
N GLY A 25 2.28 6.14 -23.01
CA GLY A 25 3.58 6.81 -22.95
C GLY A 25 4.19 6.96 -21.55
N TYR A 26 3.58 6.35 -20.52
CA TYR A 26 4.13 6.36 -19.17
C TYR A 26 4.87 5.06 -18.85
N GLY A 27 5.98 5.18 -18.11
CA GLY A 27 6.64 4.04 -17.50
C GLY A 27 5.92 3.63 -16.23
N VAL A 28 5.24 2.47 -16.26
CA VAL A 28 4.52 1.90 -15.12
C VAL A 28 5.29 0.71 -14.52
N THR A 29 5.29 0.58 -13.20
CA THR A 29 5.93 -0.56 -12.51
C THR A 29 5.16 -1.87 -12.70
N PRO A 30 5.79 -3.03 -12.48
CA PRO A 30 5.06 -4.27 -12.19
C PRO A 30 4.13 -4.10 -10.98
N VAL A 31 3.12 -4.97 -10.88
CA VAL A 31 2.23 -5.07 -9.71
C VAL A 31 3.06 -5.45 -8.49
N ARG A 32 2.78 -4.79 -7.36
CA ARG A 32 3.41 -5.04 -6.07
C ARG A 32 2.34 -5.29 -5.02
N ASP A 33 2.43 -6.43 -4.35
CA ASP A 33 1.60 -6.76 -3.20
C ASP A 33 2.02 -5.91 -1.98
N ARG A 34 1.08 -5.16 -1.42
CA ARG A 34 1.25 -4.33 -0.23
C ARG A 34 0.49 -4.88 0.98
N ASN A 35 0.13 -6.16 0.96
CA ASN A 35 -0.68 -6.89 1.94
C ASN A 35 -2.15 -6.43 1.95
N TYR A 36 -2.39 -5.12 2.04
CA TYR A 36 -3.73 -4.54 2.16
C TYR A 36 -4.36 -4.14 0.81
N PHE A 37 -3.54 -4.05 -0.23
CA PHE A 37 -3.90 -3.75 -1.61
C PHE A 37 -2.74 -4.13 -2.53
N ASN A 38 -3.03 -4.29 -3.82
CA ASN A 38 -2.01 -4.36 -4.86
C ASN A 38 -1.73 -2.96 -5.41
N ALA A 39 -0.51 -2.69 -5.84
CA ALA A 39 -0.09 -1.37 -6.30
C ALA A 39 0.74 -1.39 -7.59
N ILE A 40 0.47 -0.43 -8.46
CA ILE A 40 1.34 -0.03 -9.58
C ILE A 40 1.64 1.47 -9.48
N TYR A 41 2.85 1.88 -9.87
CA TYR A 41 3.29 3.27 -9.81
C TYR A 41 3.72 3.78 -11.18
N PHE A 42 3.48 5.05 -11.45
CA PHE A 42 3.99 5.75 -12.63
C PHE A 42 4.17 7.23 -12.33
N ARG A 43 5.18 7.85 -12.96
CA ARG A 43 5.40 9.30 -12.85
C ARG A 43 4.76 9.98 -14.05
N GLU A 44 3.91 10.97 -13.79
CA GLU A 44 3.26 11.75 -14.85
C GLU A 44 4.15 12.93 -15.30
N HIS A 45 3.76 13.61 -16.39
CA HIS A 45 4.61 14.61 -17.07
C HIS A 45 4.89 15.88 -16.24
N GLY A 46 4.08 16.19 -15.24
CA GLY A 46 4.32 17.22 -14.23
C GLY A 46 5.19 16.77 -13.06
N GLU A 47 5.86 15.62 -13.17
CA GLU A 47 6.75 15.01 -12.18
C GLU A 47 6.06 14.49 -10.91
N ILE A 48 4.73 14.46 -10.86
CA ILE A 48 4.00 13.87 -9.73
C ILE A 48 4.06 12.35 -9.84
N LEU A 49 4.33 11.68 -8.71
CA LEU A 49 4.25 10.22 -8.62
C LEU A 49 2.80 9.82 -8.35
N PHE A 50 2.20 9.08 -9.27
CA PHE A 50 0.87 8.49 -9.13
C PHE A 50 0.97 7.00 -8.83
N GLU A 51 -0.03 6.51 -8.11
CA GLU A 51 -0.24 5.10 -7.81
C GLU A 51 -1.67 4.72 -8.22
N ILE A 52 -1.85 3.52 -8.77
CA ILE A 52 -3.16 2.87 -8.81
C ILE A 52 -3.13 1.75 -7.78
N ALA A 53 -4.04 1.79 -6.81
CA ALA A 53 -4.17 0.82 -5.73
C ALA A 53 -5.54 0.16 -5.76
N THR A 54 -5.59 -1.15 -5.53
CA THR A 54 -6.86 -1.89 -5.49
C THR A 54 -7.64 -1.59 -4.21
N ASP A 55 -8.96 -1.57 -4.32
CA ASP A 55 -9.84 -1.45 -3.15
C ASP A 55 -9.75 -2.65 -2.19
N PRO A 56 -9.84 -3.92 -2.67
CA PRO A 56 -9.62 -5.09 -1.83
C PRO A 56 -8.11 -5.40 -1.64
N PRO A 57 -7.75 -6.17 -0.60
CA PRO A 57 -8.61 -6.72 0.47
C PRO A 57 -8.94 -5.74 1.61
N GLY A 58 -8.19 -4.64 1.75
CA GLY A 58 -8.32 -3.69 2.85
C GLY A 58 -7.60 -4.11 4.14
N PHE A 59 -7.74 -3.30 5.19
CA PHE A 59 -6.96 -3.45 6.44
C PHE A 59 -7.47 -4.54 7.38
N ALA A 60 -8.72 -4.99 7.23
CA ALA A 60 -9.26 -6.11 8.01
C ALA A 60 -8.78 -7.49 7.48
N HIS A 61 -7.61 -7.53 6.84
CA HIS A 61 -7.05 -8.72 6.21
C HIS A 61 -6.35 -9.64 7.22
N ASP A 62 -5.51 -9.05 8.07
CA ASP A 62 -4.68 -9.74 9.08
C ASP A 62 -5.01 -9.32 10.53
N GLU A 63 -5.97 -8.40 10.69
CA GLU A 63 -6.57 -7.98 11.97
C GLU A 63 -8.10 -7.91 11.83
N THR A 64 -8.84 -7.95 12.95
CA THR A 64 -10.30 -7.76 12.89
C THR A 64 -10.64 -6.29 12.72
N GLN A 65 -11.84 -6.01 12.22
CA GLN A 65 -12.31 -4.64 12.01
C GLN A 65 -12.30 -3.80 13.30
N GLU A 66 -12.52 -4.44 14.45
CA GLU A 66 -12.57 -3.82 15.77
C GLU A 66 -11.20 -3.53 16.35
N THR A 67 -10.16 -4.29 15.99
CA THR A 67 -8.83 -4.22 16.61
C THR A 67 -7.71 -3.80 15.65
N MET A 68 -8.02 -3.52 14.38
CA MET A 68 -7.00 -3.16 13.39
C MET A 68 -6.23 -1.90 13.82
N GLY A 69 -4.90 -1.96 13.68
CA GLY A 69 -4.01 -0.88 14.09
C GLY A 69 -3.59 -0.89 15.57
N GLU A 70 -4.02 -1.87 16.37
CA GLU A 70 -3.55 -2.03 17.76
C GLU A 70 -2.19 -2.72 17.85
N LYS A 71 -1.77 -3.45 16.81
CA LYS A 71 -0.52 -4.22 16.80
C LYS A 71 0.40 -3.77 15.67
N LEU A 72 1.70 -4.04 15.84
CA LEU A 72 2.66 -3.93 14.75
C LEU A 72 2.50 -5.12 13.80
N MET A 73 1.82 -4.89 12.68
CA MET A 73 1.71 -5.85 11.59
C MET A 73 2.92 -5.78 10.67
N LEU A 74 3.46 -6.94 10.29
CA LEU A 74 4.60 -7.05 9.38
C LEU A 74 4.23 -7.95 8.20
N PRO A 75 4.64 -7.61 6.97
CA PRO A 75 4.60 -8.54 5.87
C PRO A 75 5.36 -9.84 6.22
N VAL A 76 4.87 -10.99 5.78
CA VAL A 76 5.39 -12.32 6.16
C VAL A 76 6.90 -12.47 5.95
N GLN A 77 7.46 -11.84 4.92
CA GLN A 77 8.89 -11.84 4.62
C GLN A 77 9.76 -11.17 5.70
N TYR A 78 9.16 -10.31 6.54
CA TYR A 78 9.84 -9.58 7.61
C TYR A 78 9.55 -10.13 9.00
N GLU A 79 8.54 -11.00 9.17
CA GLU A 79 8.24 -11.64 10.45
C GLU A 79 9.44 -12.34 11.11
N PRO A 80 10.33 -13.05 10.37
CA PRO A 80 11.54 -13.63 10.97
C PRO A 80 12.48 -12.61 11.63
N HIS A 81 12.36 -11.33 11.29
CA HIS A 81 13.19 -10.22 11.79
C HIS A 81 12.45 -9.31 12.78
N ARG A 82 11.25 -9.70 13.25
CA ARG A 82 10.38 -8.89 14.13
C ARG A 82 11.13 -8.24 15.29
N THR A 83 11.89 -9.02 16.07
CA THR A 83 12.63 -8.52 17.23
C THR A 83 13.57 -7.37 16.89
N GLN A 84 14.29 -7.49 15.77
CA GLN A 84 15.23 -6.46 15.33
C GLN A 84 14.49 -5.20 14.86
N ILE A 85 13.37 -5.38 14.16
CA ILE A 85 12.53 -4.28 13.67
C ILE A 85 11.94 -3.52 14.86
N GLU A 86 11.32 -4.22 15.82
CA GLU A 86 10.69 -3.63 17.00
C GLU A 86 11.68 -2.82 17.84
N GLN A 87 12.93 -3.28 17.98
CA GLN A 87 13.98 -2.56 18.69
C GLN A 87 14.42 -1.26 18.01
N GLY A 88 14.23 -1.15 16.70
CA GLY A 88 14.60 0.04 15.91
C GLY A 88 13.51 1.13 15.87
N LEU A 89 12.31 0.85 16.38
CA LEU A 89 11.17 1.76 16.32
C LEU A 89 11.06 2.59 17.62
N LEU A 90 10.77 3.88 17.48
CA LEU A 90 10.40 4.71 18.62
C LEU A 90 8.97 4.34 19.07
N PRO A 91 8.73 4.20 20.38
CA PRO A 91 7.38 3.93 20.88
C PRO A 91 6.48 5.15 20.68
N PHE A 92 5.20 4.90 20.40
CA PHE A 92 4.14 5.91 20.41
C PHE A 92 2.84 5.30 20.91
N GLU A 93 1.90 6.15 21.33
CA GLU A 93 0.56 5.77 21.75
C GLU A 93 -0.46 6.68 21.05
N VAL A 94 -1.54 6.07 20.56
CA VAL A 94 -2.73 6.83 20.16
C VAL A 94 -3.44 7.24 21.45
N ARG A 95 -3.70 8.54 21.61
CA ARG A 95 -4.30 9.08 22.82
C ARG A 95 -5.29 10.19 22.49
N GLU A 96 -6.32 10.28 23.30
CA GLU A 96 -7.20 11.44 23.32
C GLU A 96 -6.43 12.63 23.90
N LEU A 97 -6.64 13.80 23.30
CA LEU A 97 -6.09 15.05 23.77
C LEU A 97 -7.29 15.90 24.18
N ASP A 98 -7.46 16.08 25.49
CA ASP A 98 -8.46 16.98 26.06
C ASP A 98 -8.28 18.44 25.56
#